data_AF-A0A5R8WPA9-F1
#
_entry.id   AF-A0A5R8WPA9-F1
#
_cell.length_a   1.000
_cell.length_b   1.000
_cell.length_c   1.000
_cell.angle_alpha   90.00
_cell.angle_beta   90.00
_cell.angle_gamma   90.00
#
_symmetry.space_group_name_H-M   'P 1'
#
loop_
_entity.id
_entity.type
_entity.pdbx_description
1 polymer ?
#
loop_
_entity_poly.entity_id
_entity_poly.type
_entity_poly.pdbx_seq_one_letter_code
_entity_poly.pdbx_strand_id
1 'polypeptide(L)'
;MATLTERGLQISKNALFNVFTSRAGKLLGKPFKAVLVLNEVADKLASEESKDNKFKQLFDAALTLVRLVRAYVNGSYREVQTGTIVSGLGVLLYVLSPIDLVPDFIPVLGFLDDLSLVSWFIGKFQDEIRRFREWEASAHSAEASATALAPSASASSAENAVAVAELGHS
;
A
#
# COMPACT_ATOMS: atom_id res chain seq x y z
N MET A 1 14.62 -6.00 21.93
CA MET A 1 14.57 -5.87 20.45
C MET A 1 15.96 -6.17 19.93
N ALA A 2 16.16 -7.20 19.11
CA ALA A 2 17.49 -7.52 18.58
C ALA A 2 17.98 -6.37 17.69
N THR A 3 19.21 -5.93 17.93
CA THR A 3 19.81 -4.81 17.19
C THR A 3 20.07 -5.21 15.74
N LEU A 4 20.09 -4.25 14.81
CA LEU A 4 20.39 -4.50 13.39
C LEU A 4 21.73 -5.24 13.22
N THR A 5 22.68 -4.97 14.12
CA THR A 5 23.99 -5.61 14.19
C THR A 5 23.90 -7.09 14.56
N GLU A 6 23.04 -7.48 15.51
CA GLU A 6 22.81 -8.89 15.86
C GLU A 6 22.12 -9.65 14.74
N ARG A 7 21.19 -9.02 14.02
CA ARG A 7 20.56 -9.62 12.84
C ARG A 7 21.57 -9.80 11.71
N GLY A 8 22.46 -8.82 11.50
CA GLY A 8 23.58 -8.94 10.55
C GLY A 8 24.52 -10.11 10.89
N LEU A 9 24.80 -10.32 12.19
CA LEU A 9 25.64 -11.42 12.66
C LEU A 9 24.98 -12.80 12.51
N GLN A 10 23.65 -12.87 12.63
CA GLN A 10 22.87 -14.10 12.37
C GLN A 10 22.89 -14.46 10.88
N ILE A 11 22.76 -13.44 10.01
CA ILE A 11 22.78 -13.62 8.54
C ILE A 11 24.15 -14.09 8.06
N SER A 12 25.25 -13.55 8.62
CA SER A 12 26.60 -13.93 8.20
C SER A 12 26.98 -15.36 8.59
N LYS A 13 26.35 -15.93 9.62
CA LYS A 13 26.54 -17.32 10.07
C LYS A 13 25.76 -18.34 9.25
N ASN A 14 24.88 -17.89 8.36
CA ASN A 14 24.01 -18.78 7.58
C ASN A 14 24.78 -19.42 6.41
N ALA A 15 24.50 -20.69 6.12
CA ALA A 15 25.17 -21.45 5.05
C ALA A 15 25.04 -20.78 3.66
N LEU A 16 23.95 -20.07 3.43
CA LEU A 16 23.73 -19.26 2.22
C LEU A 16 24.78 -18.15 2.07
N PHE A 17 25.13 -17.45 3.16
CA PHE A 17 26.10 -16.38 3.10
C PHE A 17 27.47 -16.89 2.68
N ASN A 18 27.87 -18.08 3.16
CA ASN A 18 29.11 -18.74 2.77
C ASN A 18 29.17 -19.13 1.28
N VAL A 19 28.02 -19.48 0.69
CA VAL A 19 27.93 -19.77 -0.76
C VAL A 19 28.08 -18.47 -1.57
N PHE A 20 27.45 -17.38 -1.13
CA PHE A 20 27.58 -16.08 -1.78
C PHE A 20 28.99 -15.50 -1.65
N THR A 21 29.62 -15.57 -0.48
CA THR A 21 31.01 -15.11 -0.28
C THR A 21 32.00 -15.94 -1.10
N SER A 22 31.79 -17.25 -1.23
CA SER A 22 32.62 -18.10 -2.09
C SER A 22 32.51 -17.73 -3.58
N ARG A 23 31.30 -17.39 -4.06
CA ARG A 23 31.10 -16.91 -5.43
C ARG A 23 31.65 -15.49 -5.62
N ALA A 24 31.49 -14.62 -4.64
CA ALA A 24 32.05 -13.28 -4.63
C ALA A 24 33.59 -13.32 -4.71
N GLY A 25 34.25 -14.22 -3.98
CA GLY A 25 35.69 -14.43 -4.07
C GLY A 25 36.16 -14.82 -5.48
N LYS A 26 35.40 -15.69 -6.17
CA LYS A 26 35.69 -16.06 -7.57
C LYS A 26 35.47 -14.92 -8.56
N LEU A 27 34.55 -13.99 -8.27
CA LEU A 27 34.30 -12.79 -9.05
C LEU A 27 35.37 -11.71 -8.81
N LEU A 28 35.82 -11.53 -7.58
CA LEU A 28 36.92 -10.65 -7.20
C LEU A 28 38.24 -11.03 -7.91
N GLY A 29 38.47 -12.33 -8.14
CA GLY A 29 39.59 -12.80 -8.97
C GLY A 29 39.45 -12.51 -10.47
N LYS A 30 38.34 -11.90 -10.93
CA LYS A 30 38.06 -11.60 -12.35
C LYS A 30 37.59 -10.14 -12.50
N PRO A 31 38.53 -9.17 -12.58
CA PRO A 31 38.22 -7.75 -12.48
C PRO A 31 37.19 -7.30 -13.53
N PHE A 32 37.28 -7.81 -14.75
CA PHE A 32 36.34 -7.45 -15.82
C PHE A 32 34.90 -7.95 -15.56
N LYS A 33 34.74 -9.15 -14.99
CA LYS A 33 33.42 -9.70 -14.64
C LYS A 33 32.82 -8.99 -13.44
N ALA A 34 33.65 -8.63 -12.45
CA ALA A 34 33.19 -7.84 -11.32
C ALA A 34 32.65 -6.48 -11.80
N VAL A 35 33.39 -5.78 -12.66
CA VAL A 35 32.96 -4.49 -13.22
C VAL A 35 31.69 -4.63 -14.07
N LEU A 36 31.54 -5.70 -14.86
CA LEU A 36 30.34 -5.94 -15.66
C LEU A 36 29.10 -6.18 -14.78
N VAL A 37 29.23 -7.02 -13.75
CA VAL A 37 28.14 -7.26 -12.79
C VAL A 37 27.79 -5.99 -12.02
N LEU A 38 28.79 -5.19 -11.63
CA LEU A 38 28.56 -3.93 -10.93
C LEU A 38 27.85 -2.90 -11.81
N ASN A 39 28.23 -2.79 -13.09
CA ASN A 39 27.51 -1.92 -14.04
C ASN A 39 26.10 -2.43 -14.29
N GLU A 40 25.90 -3.74 -14.48
CA GLU A 40 24.56 -4.30 -14.70
C GLU A 40 23.65 -4.13 -13.47
N VAL A 41 24.19 -4.20 -12.26
CA VAL A 41 23.46 -3.89 -11.03
C VAL A 41 23.19 -2.38 -10.92
N ALA A 42 24.17 -1.53 -11.24
CA ALA A 42 24.00 -0.08 -11.22
C ALA A 42 22.98 0.39 -12.27
N ASP A 43 23.02 -0.15 -13.48
CA ASP A 43 22.07 0.13 -14.56
C ASP A 43 20.67 -0.39 -14.21
N LYS A 44 20.57 -1.56 -13.58
CA LYS A 44 19.29 -2.09 -13.11
C LYS A 44 18.73 -1.26 -11.96
N LEU A 45 19.56 -0.74 -11.06
CA LEU A 45 19.13 0.18 -9.99
C LEU A 45 18.84 1.61 -10.49
N ALA A 46 19.55 2.07 -11.51
CA ALA A 46 19.38 3.42 -12.08
C ALA A 46 18.19 3.50 -13.04
N SER A 47 17.95 2.47 -13.85
CA SER A 47 16.70 2.33 -14.62
C SER A 47 15.46 2.11 -13.72
N GLU A 48 15.69 1.84 -12.44
CA GLU A 48 14.71 1.70 -11.38
C GLU A 48 14.38 3.00 -10.64
N GLU A 49 14.81 4.19 -11.08
CA GLU A 49 14.20 5.48 -10.67
C GLU A 49 12.67 5.49 -10.90
N SER A 50 12.19 4.70 -11.86
CA SER A 50 10.77 4.45 -12.10
C SER A 50 10.10 3.51 -11.08
N LYS A 51 10.86 2.79 -10.24
CA LYS A 51 10.31 2.00 -9.12
C LYS A 51 9.64 2.88 -8.09
N ASP A 52 10.12 4.08 -7.81
CA ASP A 52 9.50 4.90 -6.76
C ASP A 52 8.05 5.25 -7.13
N ASN A 53 7.79 5.56 -8.40
CA ASN A 53 6.45 5.77 -8.95
C ASN A 53 5.64 4.47 -9.07
N LYS A 54 6.23 3.37 -9.53
CA LYS A 54 5.53 2.07 -9.62
C LYS A 54 5.19 1.50 -8.24
N PHE A 55 6.05 1.70 -7.25
CA PHE A 55 5.86 1.27 -5.87
C PHE A 55 4.77 2.11 -5.22
N LYS A 56 4.75 3.43 -5.44
CA LYS A 56 3.63 4.29 -5.06
C LYS A 56 2.31 3.87 -5.72
N GLN A 57 2.32 3.55 -7.01
CA GLN A 57 1.12 3.03 -7.70
C GLN A 57 0.65 1.68 -7.12
N LEU A 58 1.58 0.79 -6.79
CA LEU A 58 1.27 -0.50 -6.20
C LEU A 58 0.73 -0.36 -4.77
N PHE A 59 1.31 0.55 -3.99
CA PHE A 59 0.85 0.88 -2.65
C PHE A 59 -0.53 1.55 -2.66
N ASP A 60 -0.76 2.50 -3.57
CA ASP A 60 -2.07 3.12 -3.80
C ASP A 60 -3.13 2.09 -4.24
N ALA A 61 -2.75 1.15 -5.11
CA ALA A 61 -3.62 0.06 -5.52
C ALA A 61 -3.93 -0.90 -4.37
N ALA A 62 -2.96 -1.23 -3.52
CA ALA A 62 -3.19 -2.01 -2.30
C ALA A 62 -4.15 -1.29 -1.34
N LEU A 63 -3.98 0.02 -1.12
CA LEU A 63 -4.92 0.82 -0.34
C LEU A 63 -6.31 0.90 -0.98
N THR A 64 -6.38 0.94 -2.31
CA THR A 64 -7.65 0.85 -3.06
C THR A 64 -8.33 -0.50 -2.79
N LEU A 65 -7.57 -1.59 -2.79
CA LEU A 65 -8.09 -2.93 -2.52
C LEU A 65 -8.67 -3.04 -1.10
N VAL A 66 -7.98 -2.48 -0.10
CA VAL A 66 -8.49 -2.40 1.27
C VAL A 66 -9.83 -1.66 1.32
N ARG A 67 -9.94 -0.52 0.63
CA ARG A 67 -11.17 0.27 0.56
C ARG A 67 -12.30 -0.47 -0.15
N LEU A 68 -12.00 -1.16 -1.25
CA LEU A 68 -12.96 -2.02 -1.97
C LEU A 68 -13.53 -3.11 -1.08
N VAL A 69 -12.67 -3.87 -0.40
CA VAL A 69 -13.09 -4.94 0.50
C VAL A 69 -13.93 -4.38 1.64
N ARG A 70 -13.52 -3.25 2.22
CA ARG A 70 -14.29 -2.57 3.28
C ARG A 70 -15.67 -2.11 2.80
N ALA A 71 -15.76 -1.51 1.60
CA ALA A 71 -17.01 -1.06 1.00
C ALA A 71 -17.95 -2.23 0.69
N TYR A 72 -17.38 -3.38 0.30
CA TYR A 72 -18.14 -4.62 0.09
C TYR A 72 -18.69 -5.19 1.40
N VAL A 73 -17.85 -5.27 2.44
CA VAL A 73 -18.25 -5.77 3.78
C VAL A 73 -19.33 -4.89 4.40
N ASN A 74 -19.24 -3.57 4.26
CA ASN A 74 -20.24 -2.63 4.74
C ASN A 74 -21.51 -2.58 3.87
N GLY A 75 -21.51 -3.24 2.71
CA GLY A 75 -22.63 -3.27 1.78
C GLY A 75 -22.82 -2.01 0.93
N SER A 76 -21.95 -1.01 1.07
CA SER A 76 -21.98 0.25 0.29
C SER A 76 -21.68 0.03 -1.19
N TYR A 77 -20.92 -1.02 -1.53
CA TYR A 77 -20.59 -1.37 -2.91
C TYR A 77 -20.70 -2.88 -3.15
N ARG A 78 -21.59 -3.30 -4.05
CA ARG A 78 -21.81 -4.73 -4.41
C ARG A 78 -21.63 -5.04 -5.88
N GLU A 79 -21.31 -4.05 -6.71
CA GLU A 79 -21.10 -4.21 -8.16
C GLU A 79 -19.68 -4.74 -8.48
N VAL A 80 -19.30 -5.81 -7.79
CA VAL A 80 -17.99 -6.45 -7.90
C VAL A 80 -18.18 -7.97 -7.89
N GLN A 81 -17.41 -8.67 -8.72
CA GLN A 81 -17.47 -10.13 -8.74
C GLN A 81 -17.02 -10.70 -7.39
N THR A 82 -17.75 -11.68 -6.86
CA THR A 82 -17.40 -12.36 -5.60
C THR A 82 -16.00 -12.95 -5.64
N GLY A 83 -15.56 -13.45 -6.81
CA GLY A 83 -14.20 -13.94 -7.01
C GLY A 83 -13.12 -12.88 -6.82
N THR A 84 -13.39 -11.62 -7.17
CA THR A 84 -12.49 -10.48 -6.93
C THR A 84 -12.35 -10.18 -5.44
N ILE A 85 -13.45 -10.20 -4.69
CA ILE A 85 -13.43 -9.97 -3.24
C ILE A 85 -12.72 -11.09 -2.50
N VAL A 86 -13.00 -12.35 -2.84
CA VAL A 86 -12.30 -13.51 -2.25
C VAL A 86 -10.80 -13.45 -2.54
N SER A 87 -10.43 -13.17 -3.78
CA SER A 87 -9.01 -13.03 -4.18
C SER A 87 -8.35 -11.84 -3.48
N GLY A 88 -9.06 -10.72 -3.36
CA GLY A 88 -8.58 -9.52 -2.69
C GLY A 88 -8.36 -9.74 -1.21
N LEU A 89 -9.29 -10.42 -0.54
CA LEU A 89 -9.15 -10.80 0.86
C LEU A 89 -7.98 -11.78 1.04
N GLY A 90 -7.77 -12.72 0.13
CA GLY A 90 -6.62 -13.62 0.13
C GLY A 90 -5.28 -12.88 0.04
N VAL A 91 -5.17 -11.91 -0.87
CA VAL A 91 -3.96 -11.05 -0.98
C VAL A 91 -3.75 -10.22 0.29
N LEU A 92 -4.81 -9.63 0.84
CA LEU A 92 -4.70 -8.84 2.08
C LEU A 92 -4.32 -9.70 3.30
N LEU A 93 -4.86 -10.91 3.42
CA LEU A 93 -4.51 -11.85 4.47
C LEU A 93 -3.05 -12.33 4.34
N TYR A 94 -2.57 -12.53 3.12
CA TYR A 94 -1.18 -12.85 2.85
C TYR A 94 -0.24 -11.72 3.30
N VAL A 95 -0.57 -10.46 2.94
CA VAL A 95 0.20 -9.28 3.39
C VAL A 95 0.16 -9.09 4.91
N LEU A 96 -0.94 -9.46 5.57
CA LEU A 96 -1.12 -9.30 7.02
C LEU A 96 -0.46 -10.43 7.83
N SER A 97 -0.28 -11.61 7.25
CA SER A 97 0.37 -12.77 7.88
C SER A 97 1.72 -13.04 7.22
N PRO A 98 2.82 -12.45 7.71
CA PRO A 98 4.17 -12.68 7.17
C PRO A 98 4.71 -14.09 7.52
N ILE A 99 3.87 -15.11 7.66
CA ILE A 99 4.23 -16.36 8.38
C ILE A 99 4.17 -17.63 7.53
N ASP A 100 3.22 -17.85 6.61
CA ASP A 100 2.75 -19.24 6.50
C ASP A 100 3.10 -20.07 5.25
N LEU A 101 4.15 -19.79 4.47
CA LEU A 101 4.55 -20.77 3.41
C LEU A 101 6.01 -20.80 2.93
N VAL A 102 6.93 -20.04 3.53
CA VAL A 102 8.36 -20.11 3.18
C VAL A 102 9.19 -20.22 4.45
N PRO A 103 9.91 -21.32 4.69
CA PRO A 103 10.94 -21.38 5.72
C PRO A 103 11.93 -20.23 5.48
N ASP A 104 11.92 -19.26 6.40
CA ASP A 104 12.69 -18.01 6.43
C ASP A 104 14.14 -18.13 5.92
N PHE A 105 14.47 -17.76 4.67
CA PHE A 105 15.88 -17.73 4.26
C PHE A 105 16.38 -16.66 3.29
N ILE A 106 15.56 -15.81 2.65
CA ILE A 106 16.07 -14.71 1.81
C ILE A 106 15.22 -13.43 1.97
N PRO A 107 15.69 -12.42 2.74
CA PRO A 107 14.97 -11.16 2.99
C PRO A 107 14.63 -10.35 1.73
N VAL A 108 15.34 -10.59 0.62
CA VAL A 108 15.11 -9.94 -0.68
C VAL A 108 14.02 -10.66 -1.50
N LEU A 109 13.76 -11.94 -1.26
CA LEU A 109 12.75 -12.71 -2.00
C LEU A 109 11.35 -12.61 -1.41
N GLY A 110 11.21 -12.42 -0.09
CA GLY A 110 9.90 -12.24 0.56
C GLY A 110 9.15 -11.02 0.00
N PHE A 111 9.82 -9.86 -0.05
CA PHE A 111 9.24 -8.65 -0.64
C PHE A 111 8.93 -8.76 -2.13
N LEU A 112 9.72 -9.55 -2.87
CA LEU A 112 9.52 -9.71 -4.31
C LEU A 112 8.27 -10.55 -4.60
N ASP A 113 7.98 -11.56 -3.78
CA ASP A 113 6.80 -12.40 -3.92
C ASP A 113 5.51 -11.61 -3.59
N ASP A 114 5.50 -10.85 -2.49
CA ASP A 114 4.39 -9.96 -2.12
C ASP A 114 4.09 -8.93 -3.24
N LEU A 115 5.13 -8.28 -3.77
CA LEU A 115 4.99 -7.35 -4.89
C LEU A 115 4.44 -8.04 -6.14
N SER A 116 4.89 -9.28 -6.39
CA SER A 116 4.44 -10.07 -7.54
C SER A 116 2.96 -10.45 -7.40
N LEU A 117 2.52 -10.81 -6.19
CA LEU A 117 1.14 -11.17 -5.91
C LEU A 117 0.20 -9.97 -6.06
N VAL A 118 0.58 -8.81 -5.51
CA VAL A 118 -0.18 -7.57 -5.65
C VAL A 118 -0.20 -7.12 -7.12
N SER A 119 0.93 -7.19 -7.82
CA SER A 119 1.01 -6.82 -9.24
C SER A 119 0.15 -7.76 -10.13
N TRP A 120 0.16 -9.07 -9.85
CA TRP A 120 -0.69 -10.04 -10.51
C TRP A 120 -2.18 -9.79 -10.26
N PHE A 121 -2.56 -9.52 -9.01
CA PHE A 121 -3.94 -9.22 -8.65
C PHE A 121 -4.46 -7.98 -9.39
N ILE A 122 -3.67 -6.90 -9.40
CA ILE A 122 -4.03 -5.67 -10.11
C ILE A 122 -4.17 -5.92 -11.60
N GLY A 123 -3.26 -6.68 -12.22
CA GLY A 123 -3.35 -7.03 -13.64
C GLY A 123 -4.59 -7.88 -13.96
N LYS A 124 -4.93 -8.84 -13.08
CA LYS A 124 -6.07 -9.74 -13.27
C LYS A 124 -7.43 -9.06 -13.06
N PHE A 125 -7.51 -8.11 -12.13
CA PHE A 125 -8.77 -7.48 -11.71
C PHE A 125 -8.82 -5.99 -12.02
N GLN A 126 -8.05 -5.53 -13.01
CA GLN A 126 -7.93 -4.11 -13.36
C GLN A 126 -9.29 -3.45 -13.67
N ASP A 127 -10.18 -4.17 -14.35
CA ASP A 127 -11.52 -3.68 -14.68
C ASP A 127 -12.40 -3.47 -13.46
N GLU A 128 -12.33 -4.39 -12.49
CA GLU A 128 -13.09 -4.31 -11.24
C GLU A 128 -12.56 -3.18 -10.35
N ILE A 129 -11.22 -3.04 -10.26
CA ILE A 129 -10.57 -1.93 -9.55
C ILE A 129 -10.95 -0.58 -10.18
N ARG A 130 -10.99 -0.50 -11.52
CA ARG A 130 -11.38 0.71 -12.24
C ARG A 130 -12.83 1.11 -11.93
N ARG A 131 -13.76 0.16 -12.04
CA ARG A 131 -15.19 0.40 -11.71
C ARG A 131 -15.37 0.88 -10.27
N PHE A 132 -14.65 0.28 -9.33
CA PHE A 132 -14.67 0.71 -7.94
C PHE A 132 -14.18 2.16 -7.78
N ARG A 133 -13.07 2.54 -8.42
CA ARG A 133 -12.53 3.90 -8.36
C ARG A 133 -13.49 4.94 -8.96
N GLU A 134 -14.14 4.61 -10.07
CA GLU A 134 -15.14 5.46 -10.71
C GLU A 134 -16.36 5.68 -9.80
N TRP A 135 -16.84 4.62 -9.16
CA TRP A 135 -17.90 4.69 -8.15
C TRP A 135 -17.47 5.53 -6.94
N GLU A 136 -16.26 5.30 -6.41
CA GLU A 136 -15.73 6.00 -5.24
C GLU A 136 -15.59 7.52 -5.50
N ALA A 137 -15.12 7.90 -6.69
CA ALA A 137 -15.04 9.30 -7.10
C ALA A 137 -16.42 9.96 -7.20
N SER A 138 -17.42 9.21 -7.67
CA SER A 138 -18.81 9.66 -7.74
C SER A 138 -19.42 9.86 -6.34
N ALA A 139 -19.12 8.95 -5.40
CA ALA A 139 -19.58 9.03 -4.01
C ALA A 139 -18.99 10.24 -3.27
N HIS A 140 -17.68 10.49 -3.39
CA HIS A 140 -17.04 11.66 -2.77
C HIS A 140 -17.55 12.99 -3.34
N SER A 141 -17.88 13.03 -4.64
CA SER A 141 -18.45 14.23 -5.27
C SER A 141 -19.87 14.52 -4.78
N ALA A 142 -20.66 13.48 -4.51
CA ALA A 142 -22.01 13.60 -3.95
C ALA A 142 -22.00 14.08 -2.50
N GLU A 143 -21.09 13.55 -1.67
CA GLU A 143 -20.93 13.96 -0.28
C GLU A 143 -20.43 15.41 -0.16
N ALA A 144 -19.43 15.81 -0.97
CA ALA A 144 -18.94 17.19 -1.01
C ALA A 144 -20.04 18.20 -1.40
N SER A 145 -20.91 17.82 -2.34
CA SER A 145 -22.04 18.64 -2.76
C SER A 145 -23.14 18.71 -1.69
N ALA A 146 -23.39 17.62 -0.96
CA ALA A 146 -24.35 17.59 0.15
C ALA A 146 -23.88 18.41 1.36
N THR A 147 -22.58 18.40 1.67
CA THR A 147 -22.00 19.25 2.72
C THR A 147 -21.97 20.73 2.33
N ALA A 148 -21.78 21.05 1.03
CA ALA A 148 -21.83 22.42 0.55
C ALA A 148 -23.26 23.01 0.51
N LEU A 149 -24.30 22.18 0.45
CA LEU A 149 -25.70 22.60 0.47
C LEU A 149 -26.35 22.61 1.86
N ALA A 150 -25.67 22.14 2.92
CA ALA A 150 -26.17 22.26 4.28
C ALA A 150 -26.02 23.72 4.75
N PRO A 151 -27.11 24.51 4.80
CA PRO A 151 -27.02 25.87 5.27
C PRO A 151 -26.78 25.84 6.78
N SER A 152 -26.02 26.82 7.25
CA SER A 152 -25.90 27.27 8.63
C SER A 152 -27.29 27.55 9.25
N ALA A 153 -28.01 26.51 9.66
CA ALA A 153 -29.34 26.61 10.26
C ALA A 153 -29.31 26.29 11.77
N SER A 154 -28.18 26.52 12.45
CA SER A 154 -28.06 26.23 13.88
C SER A 154 -27.37 27.32 14.71
N ALA A 155 -27.27 28.57 14.22
CA ALA A 155 -26.62 29.65 14.97
C ALA A 155 -27.25 31.05 14.84
N SER A 156 -28.54 31.20 14.53
CA SER A 156 -29.17 32.52 14.37
C SER A 156 -30.62 32.62 14.91
N SER A 157 -30.90 32.04 16.07
CA SER A 157 -32.20 32.29 16.75
C SER A 157 -32.11 32.44 18.27
N ALA A 158 -30.91 32.46 18.86
CA ALA A 158 -30.76 32.69 20.30
C ALA A 158 -30.44 34.14 20.68
N GLU A 159 -29.94 34.97 19.74
CA GLU A 159 -29.34 36.27 20.09
C GLU A 159 -30.29 37.48 20.01
N ASN A 160 -31.47 37.35 19.39
CA ASN A 160 -32.40 38.48 19.24
C ASN A 160 -33.53 38.54 20.31
N ALA A 161 -33.52 37.63 21.29
CA ALA A 161 -34.54 37.60 22.35
C ALA A 161 -34.11 38.33 23.64
N VAL A 162 -32.85 38.77 23.76
CA VAL A 162 -32.31 39.33 25.02
C VAL A 162 -32.15 40.85 24.99
N ALA A 163 -32.28 41.51 23.84
CA ALA A 163 -31.97 42.94 23.70
C ALA A 163 -33.16 43.93 23.90
N VAL A 164 -34.36 43.46 24.26
CA VAL A 164 -35.56 44.33 24.40
C VAL A 164 -36.14 44.30 25.83
N ALA A 165 -35.30 44.28 26.86
CA ALA A 165 -35.77 44.28 28.25
C ALA A 165 -35.22 45.42 29.15
N GLU A 166 -34.24 46.20 28.70
CA GLU A 166 -33.56 47.20 29.56
C GLU A 166 -33.79 48.65 29.12
N LEU A 167 -35.04 49.03 28.87
CA LEU A 167 -35.44 50.44 28.80
C LEU A 167 -36.80 50.64 29.49
N GLY A 168 -36.73 50.82 30.80
CA GLY A 168 -37.83 51.38 31.57
C GLY A 168 -37.81 50.92 33.03
N HIS A 169 -37.29 51.76 33.92
CA HIS A 169 -38.07 52.40 35.00
C HIS A 169 -37.14 53.18 35.95
N SER A 170 -37.50 54.47 36.09
CA SER A 170 -37.35 55.37 37.25
C SER A 170 -35.96 55.76 37.78
#